data_AF-A0A7S1UX31-F1
#
_entry.id   AF-A0A7S1UX31-F1
#
_cell.length_a   1.000
_cell.length_b   1.000
_cell.length_c   1.000
_cell.angle_alpha   90.00
_cell.angle_beta   90.00
_cell.angle_gamma   90.00
#
_symmetry.space_group_name_H-M   'P 1'
#
loop_
_entity.id
_entity.type
_entity.pdbx_description
1 polymer ?
#
loop_
_entity_poly.entity_id
_entity_poly.type
_entity_poly.pdbx_seq_one_letter_code
_entity_poly.pdbx_strand_id
1 'polypeptide(L)'
;ACDDWFMTGQLSPFLRSKDVNSGGVVMKEFDRHAHKFAIEILDPKVELQIFNPFDLGVPLYLRYMKAYPEPGIYPTSLITLRGQAFGVDPTGHESLSKIHVNRVVFVGYVPPGWSELSIERMEEGKPYPLRVTGFVLSPTDEDYTLDDALETRDDVS
;
A
#
# COMPACT_ATOMS: atom_id res chain seq x y z
N ALA A 1 14.04 -1.42 -12.85
CA ALA A 1 12.92 -1.21 -13.80
C ALA A 1 12.34 -2.58 -14.08
N CYS A 2 11.17 -2.99 -13.57
CA CYS A 2 9.94 -2.31 -13.18
C CYS A 2 9.54 -2.76 -11.76
N ASP A 3 9.38 -1.84 -10.80
CA ASP A 3 8.95 -2.21 -9.45
C ASP A 3 7.42 -2.26 -9.36
N ASP A 4 6.80 -3.40 -9.67
CA ASP A 4 5.39 -3.77 -9.44
C ASP A 4 4.40 -2.60 -9.17
N TRP A 5 4.09 -1.83 -10.20
CA TRP A 5 3.00 -0.85 -10.19
C TRP A 5 1.74 -1.52 -10.75
N PHE A 6 0.55 -1.04 -10.37
CA PHE A 6 -0.66 -1.42 -11.11
C PHE A 6 -0.47 -1.03 -12.57
N MET A 7 -0.48 -2.02 -13.46
CA MET A 7 -0.43 -1.82 -14.91
C MET A 7 -1.82 -1.64 -15.54
N THR A 8 -2.87 -1.83 -14.74
CA THR A 8 -4.26 -1.69 -15.16
C THR A 8 -4.99 -0.76 -14.19
N GLY A 9 -5.88 0.08 -14.71
CA GLY A 9 -6.71 0.98 -13.92
C GLY A 9 -7.90 0.29 -13.23
N GLN A 10 -7.83 -1.02 -12.99
CA GLN A 10 -8.93 -1.81 -12.42
C GLN A 10 -8.64 -2.17 -10.96
N LEU A 11 -9.62 -1.94 -10.08
CA LEU A 11 -9.59 -2.46 -8.72
C LEU A 11 -9.90 -3.95 -8.74
N SER A 12 -9.21 -4.73 -7.90
CA SER A 12 -9.48 -6.16 -7.72
C SER A 12 -10.92 -6.37 -7.23
N PRO A 13 -11.64 -7.43 -7.68
CA PRO A 13 -12.96 -7.77 -7.14
C PRO A 13 -12.91 -8.12 -5.64
N PHE A 14 -11.71 -8.39 -5.10
CA PHE A 14 -11.48 -8.66 -3.68
C PHE A 14 -11.27 -7.39 -2.84
N LEU A 15 -11.36 -6.21 -3.46
CA LEU A 15 -11.27 -4.91 -2.80
C LEU A 15 -12.47 -4.07 -3.18
N ARG A 16 -13.20 -3.54 -2.20
CA ARG A 16 -14.29 -2.60 -2.46
C ARG A 16 -14.30 -1.46 -1.45
N SER A 17 -14.72 -0.27 -1.88
CA SER A 17 -15.11 0.76 -0.92
C SER A 17 -16.37 0.32 -0.21
N LYS A 18 -16.45 0.55 1.11
CA LYS A 18 -17.66 0.31 1.90
C LYS A 18 -18.74 1.34 1.60
N ASP A 19 -18.34 2.55 1.25
CA ASP A 19 -19.24 3.61 0.81
C ASP A 19 -19.24 3.68 -0.72
N VAL A 20 -20.35 3.25 -1.32
CA VAL A 20 -20.56 3.25 -2.78
C VAL A 20 -20.59 4.68 -3.34
N ASN A 21 -20.83 5.68 -2.48
CA ASN A 21 -20.84 7.10 -2.84
C ASN A 21 -19.53 7.81 -2.47
N SER A 22 -18.57 7.16 -1.81
CA SER A 22 -17.29 7.79 -1.50
C SER A 22 -16.44 7.90 -2.77
N GLY A 23 -16.49 9.07 -3.41
CA GLY A 23 -15.52 9.47 -4.43
C GLY A 23 -14.08 9.54 -3.90
N GLY A 24 -13.87 9.28 -2.60
CA GLY A 24 -12.60 9.31 -1.90
C GLY A 24 -11.55 8.27 -2.30
N VAL A 25 -11.90 7.27 -3.10
CA VAL A 25 -10.96 6.25 -3.58
C VAL A 25 -11.04 6.18 -5.09
N VAL A 26 -9.97 6.59 -5.76
CA VAL A 26 -9.91 6.57 -7.23
C VAL A 26 -8.67 5.82 -7.70
N MET A 27 -8.84 4.92 -8.67
CA MET A 27 -7.70 4.38 -9.40
C MET A 27 -7.27 5.41 -10.45
N LYS A 28 -6.04 5.90 -10.37
CA LYS A 28 -5.55 6.98 -11.23
C LYS A 28 -4.21 6.66 -11.86
N GLU A 29 -4.11 6.95 -13.15
CA GLU A 29 -2.84 7.02 -13.85
C GLU A 29 -2.09 8.29 -13.41
N PHE A 30 -1.01 8.13 -12.66
CA PHE A 30 -0.24 9.28 -12.15
C PHE A 30 1.04 9.54 -12.96
N ASP A 31 1.53 8.55 -13.71
CA ASP A 31 2.64 8.67 -14.64
C ASP A 31 2.21 8.13 -16.01
N ARG A 32 1.85 9.03 -16.91
CA ARG A 32 1.39 8.70 -18.27
C ARG A 32 2.48 8.16 -19.18
N HIS A 33 3.74 8.48 -18.91
CA HIS A 33 4.84 8.02 -19.76
C HIS A 33 5.19 6.56 -19.47
N ALA A 34 5.05 6.15 -18.21
CA ALA A 34 5.33 4.79 -17.76
C ALA A 34 4.06 3.97 -17.46
N HIS A 35 2.87 4.50 -17.77
CA HIS A 35 1.56 3.88 -17.50
C HIS A 35 1.42 3.34 -16.07
N LYS A 36 1.82 4.16 -15.08
CA LYS A 36 1.73 3.75 -13.66
C LYS A 36 0.42 4.21 -13.06
N PHE A 37 -0.28 3.24 -12.46
CA PHE A 37 -1.52 3.47 -11.75
C PHE A 37 -1.32 3.31 -10.24
N ALA A 38 -2.08 4.09 -9.48
CA ALA A 38 -2.18 3.96 -8.03
C ALA A 38 -3.60 4.28 -7.58
N ILE A 39 -3.98 3.70 -6.45
CA ILE A 39 -5.18 4.06 -5.72
C ILE A 39 -4.87 5.34 -4.95
N GLU A 40 -5.54 6.44 -5.30
CA GLU A 40 -5.45 7.72 -4.61
C GLU A 40 -6.57 7.84 -3.56
N ILE A 41 -6.17 8.17 -2.33
CA ILE A 41 -7.08 8.42 -1.20
C ILE A 41 -7.34 9.93 -1.11
N LEU A 42 -8.45 10.38 -1.69
CA LEU A 42 -8.80 11.80 -1.80
C LEU A 42 -9.50 12.34 -0.55
N ASP A 43 -10.29 11.49 0.12
CA ASP A 43 -11.00 11.88 1.35
C ASP A 43 -10.06 11.80 2.56
N PRO A 44 -10.33 12.56 3.65
CA PRO A 44 -9.52 12.50 4.88
C PRO A 44 -9.47 11.09 5.47
N LYS A 45 -10.55 10.33 5.32
CA LYS A 45 -10.67 8.95 5.76
C LYS A 45 -11.50 8.16 4.76
N VAL A 46 -11.07 6.93 4.48
CA VAL A 46 -11.83 5.98 3.67
C VAL A 46 -11.93 4.63 4.39
N GLU A 47 -13.05 3.95 4.19
CA GLU A 47 -13.27 2.58 4.66
C GLU A 47 -13.33 1.63 3.46
N LEU A 48 -12.42 0.67 3.46
CA LEU A 48 -12.27 -0.36 2.45
C LEU A 48 -12.65 -1.71 3.06
N GLN A 49 -13.12 -2.62 2.21
CA GLN A 49 -13.28 -4.02 2.54
C GLN A 49 -12.35 -4.86 1.67
N ILE A 50 -11.59 -5.75 2.30
CA ILE A 50 -10.70 -6.71 1.66
C ILE A 50 -11.26 -8.10 1.89
N PHE A 51 -11.40 -8.88 0.81
CA PHE A 51 -11.83 -10.27 0.88
C PHE A 51 -10.61 -11.19 0.86
N ASN A 52 -10.49 -12.02 1.90
CA ASN A 52 -9.59 -13.15 1.92
C ASN A 52 -10.32 -14.40 1.39
N PRO A 53 -9.92 -14.95 0.22
CA PRO A 53 -10.52 -16.15 -0.36
C PRO A 53 -10.01 -17.46 0.26
N PHE A 54 -8.97 -17.41 1.09
CA PHE A 54 -8.38 -18.56 1.75
C PHE A 54 -9.19 -18.96 2.99
N ASP A 55 -9.09 -20.23 3.38
CA ASP A 55 -9.73 -20.81 4.57
C ASP A 55 -8.97 -20.56 5.88
N LEU A 56 -7.77 -19.99 5.79
CA LEU A 56 -6.93 -19.55 6.89
C LEU A 56 -6.72 -18.03 6.90
N GLY A 57 -6.33 -17.49 8.05
CA GLY A 57 -5.99 -16.07 8.17
C GLY A 57 -4.65 -15.78 7.51
N VAL A 58 -4.61 -14.85 6.55
CA VAL A 58 -3.40 -14.56 5.76
C VAL A 58 -2.82 -13.17 6.10
N PRO A 59 -1.49 -13.01 6.08
CA PRO A 59 -0.84 -11.71 6.09
C PRO A 59 -1.35 -10.79 4.97
N LEU A 60 -1.65 -9.56 5.35
CA LEU A 60 -1.88 -8.43 4.44
C LEU A 60 -0.67 -7.51 4.45
N TYR A 61 -0.15 -7.26 3.25
CA TYR A 61 0.85 -6.25 2.99
C TYR A 61 0.25 -5.13 2.15
N LEU A 62 0.56 -3.89 2.55
CA LEU A 62 0.26 -2.69 1.78
C LEU A 62 1.50 -2.30 0.99
N ARG A 63 1.34 -2.14 -0.32
CA ARG A 63 2.32 -1.49 -1.17
C ARG A 63 1.91 -0.05 -1.39
N TYR A 64 2.84 0.88 -1.22
CA TYR A 64 2.58 2.31 -1.39
C TYR A 64 3.79 3.03 -1.97
N MET A 65 3.54 4.17 -2.59
CA MET A 65 4.60 4.99 -3.15
C MET A 65 5.29 5.79 -2.05
N LYS A 66 6.61 5.64 -1.95
CA LYS A 66 7.50 6.65 -1.35
C LYS A 66 8.06 7.54 -2.45
N ALA A 67 8.12 8.83 -2.22
CA ALA A 67 8.71 9.79 -3.15
C ALA A 67 9.91 10.46 -2.51
N TYR A 68 10.91 10.80 -3.32
CA TYR A 68 12.01 11.67 -2.90
C TYR A 68 11.49 12.91 -2.16
N PRO A 69 12.15 13.33 -1.06
CA PRO A 69 11.68 14.41 -0.21
C PRO A 69 11.71 15.74 -0.95
N GLU A 70 10.55 16.20 -1.40
CA GLU A 70 10.19 17.57 -1.07
C GLU A 70 9.38 17.50 0.24
N PRO A 71 9.83 18.17 1.32
CA PRO A 71 9.12 18.12 2.59
C PRO A 71 7.64 18.47 2.42
N GLY A 72 6.76 17.54 2.77
CA GLY A 72 5.34 17.83 2.93
C GLY A 72 4.50 17.93 1.66
N ILE A 73 4.84 17.22 0.59
CA ILE A 73 3.95 17.13 -0.59
C ILE A 73 2.93 15.97 -0.50
N TYR A 74 3.25 14.92 0.26
CA TYR A 74 2.37 13.77 0.50
C TYR A 74 2.07 13.67 2.01
N PRO A 75 0.84 13.27 2.42
CA PRO A 75 0.48 13.11 3.82
C PRO A 75 0.97 11.78 4.37
N THR A 76 1.49 11.80 5.60
CA THR A 76 1.52 10.61 6.45
C THR A 76 0.10 10.10 6.62
N SER A 77 -0.07 8.77 6.64
CA SER A 77 -1.38 8.14 6.78
C SER A 77 -1.38 7.06 7.85
N LEU A 78 -2.53 6.85 8.49
CA LEU A 78 -2.76 5.78 9.44
C LEU A 78 -3.64 4.72 8.78
N ILE A 79 -3.13 3.49 8.74
CA ILE A 79 -3.83 2.32 8.22
C ILE A 79 -4.32 1.52 9.41
N THR A 80 -5.64 1.31 9.52
CA THR A 80 -6.23 0.52 10.62
C THR A 80 -6.89 -0.72 10.08
N LEU A 81 -6.43 -1.89 10.53
CA LEU A 81 -7.02 -3.20 10.24
C LEU A 81 -7.45 -3.84 11.56
N ARG A 82 -8.75 -4.12 11.71
CA ARG A 82 -9.28 -4.81 12.91
C ARG A 82 -8.84 -4.19 14.25
N GLY A 83 -8.74 -2.85 14.29
CA GLY A 83 -8.32 -2.09 15.47
C GLY A 83 -6.79 -1.97 15.67
N GLN A 84 -5.98 -2.64 14.85
CA GLN A 84 -4.53 -2.42 14.83
C GLN A 84 -4.19 -1.32 13.85
N ALA A 85 -3.40 -0.33 14.28
CA ALA A 85 -3.08 0.86 13.49
C ALA A 85 -1.58 0.92 13.12
N PHE A 86 -1.30 1.28 11.87
CA PHE A 86 0.03 1.31 11.29
C PHE A 86 0.26 2.64 10.58
N GLY A 87 1.34 3.34 10.96
CA GLY A 87 1.75 4.58 10.32
C GLY A 87 2.46 4.32 8.99
N VAL A 88 2.08 5.07 7.97
CA VAL A 88 2.69 5.04 6.63
C VAL A 88 3.26 6.41 6.33
N ASP A 89 4.58 6.48 6.23
CA ASP A 89 5.31 7.67 5.80
C ASP A 89 5.71 7.54 4.31
N PRO A 90 5.12 8.35 3.42
CA PRO A 90 5.46 8.38 1.99
C PRO A 90 6.77 9.11 1.68
N THR A 91 7.52 9.58 2.67
CA THR A 91 8.76 10.35 2.48
C THR A 91 9.97 9.43 2.30
N GLY A 92 10.57 9.46 1.11
CA GLY A 92 11.73 8.65 0.74
C GLY A 92 13.06 9.32 1.04
N HIS A 93 13.44 9.47 2.32
CA HIS A 93 14.74 10.04 2.72
C HIS A 93 15.97 9.25 2.25
N GLU A 94 15.78 8.04 1.77
CA GLU A 94 16.83 7.06 1.47
C GLU A 94 17.44 7.20 0.06
N SER A 95 16.84 8.01 -0.83
CA SER A 95 17.34 8.21 -2.20
C SER A 95 17.76 9.65 -2.42
N LEU A 96 18.88 9.87 -3.12
CA LEU A 96 19.33 11.20 -3.57
C LEU A 96 18.69 11.64 -4.90
N SER A 97 17.98 10.73 -5.57
CA SER A 97 17.37 10.96 -6.88
C SER A 97 15.87 11.21 -6.71
N LYS A 98 15.30 12.14 -7.50
CA LYS A 98 13.84 12.41 -7.56
C LYS A 98 13.07 11.23 -8.18
N ILE A 99 13.04 10.10 -7.49
CA ILE A 99 12.39 8.86 -7.93
C ILE A 99 11.21 8.50 -7.04
N HIS A 100 10.23 7.83 -7.63
CA HIS A 100 9.17 7.14 -6.91
C HIS A 100 9.62 5.70 -6.65
N VAL A 101 9.64 5.31 -5.38
CA VAL A 101 10.02 3.96 -4.94
C VAL A 101 8.81 3.29 -4.35
N ASN A 102 8.61 2.01 -4.68
CA ASN A 102 7.55 1.22 -4.07
C ASN A 102 8.01 0.70 -2.71
N ARG A 103 7.22 0.88 -1.66
CA ARG A 103 7.48 0.33 -0.32
C ARG A 103 6.39 -0.65 0.06
N VAL A 104 6.79 -1.76 0.67
CA VAL A 104 5.89 -2.77 1.20
C VAL A 104 5.93 -2.71 2.72
N VAL A 105 4.77 -2.75 3.36
CA VAL A 105 4.64 -2.80 4.82
C VAL A 105 3.60 -3.84 5.21
N PHE A 106 3.90 -4.61 6.27
CA PHE A 106 2.95 -5.53 6.88
C PHE A 106 1.89 -4.73 7.66
N VAL A 107 0.62 -5.04 7.42
CA VAL A 107 -0.55 -4.35 8.02
C VAL A 107 -1.31 -5.24 9.00
N GLY A 108 -1.08 -6.56 9.00
CA GLY A 108 -1.75 -7.48 9.91
C GLY A 108 -2.33 -8.69 9.21
N TYR A 109 -3.11 -9.47 9.94
CA TYR A 109 -3.74 -10.70 9.45
C TYR A 109 -5.22 -10.49 9.11
N VAL A 110 -5.59 -10.94 7.91
CA VAL A 110 -6.96 -10.89 7.39
C VAL A 110 -7.58 -12.29 7.54
N PRO A 111 -8.58 -12.50 8.41
CA PRO A 111 -9.29 -13.78 8.53
C PRO A 111 -10.03 -14.13 7.22
N PRO A 112 -10.43 -15.39 7.03
CA PRO A 112 -11.28 -15.80 5.91
C PRO A 112 -12.52 -14.90 5.75
N GLY A 113 -12.83 -14.52 4.52
CA GLY A 113 -13.96 -13.64 4.21
C GLY A 113 -13.63 -12.14 4.19
N TRP A 114 -14.62 -11.30 4.45
CA TRP A 114 -14.47 -9.84 4.38
C TRP A 114 -13.92 -9.26 5.68
N SER A 115 -12.89 -8.42 5.57
CA SER A 115 -12.36 -7.61 6.67
C SER A 115 -12.39 -6.13 6.33
N GLU A 116 -12.60 -5.31 7.36
CA GLU A 116 -12.61 -3.85 7.23
C GLU A 116 -11.20 -3.28 7.46
N LEU A 117 -10.81 -2.40 6.56
CA LEU A 117 -9.58 -1.64 6.59
C LEU A 117 -9.94 -0.16 6.47
N SER A 118 -9.42 0.71 7.32
CA SER A 118 -9.53 2.16 7.11
C SER A 118 -8.18 2.78 6.82
N ILE A 119 -8.18 3.79 5.95
CA ILE A 119 -7.01 4.62 5.66
C ILE A 119 -7.37 6.05 5.99
N GLU A 120 -6.62 6.68 6.88
CA GLU A 120 -6.83 8.05 7.35
C GLU A 120 -5.58 8.89 7.10
N ARG A 121 -5.77 10.07 6.50
CA ARG A 121 -4.69 11.06 6.33
C ARG A 121 -4.48 11.78 7.65
N MET A 122 -3.23 11.84 8.08
CA MET A 122 -2.86 12.46 9.37
C MET A 122 -2.49 13.94 9.24
N GLU A 123 -2.32 14.43 8.01
CA GLU A 123 -1.89 15.79 7.72
C GLU A 123 -2.83 16.43 6.68
N GLU A 124 -3.31 17.63 6.98
CA GLU A 124 -4.13 18.44 6.06
C GLU A 124 -3.25 19.32 5.16
N GLY A 125 -3.84 19.82 4.06
CA GLY A 125 -3.21 20.81 3.19
C GLY A 125 -2.07 20.29 2.31
N LYS A 126 -1.82 18.98 2.30
CA LYS A 126 -0.82 18.35 1.43
C LYS A 126 -1.33 18.32 -0.02
N PRO A 127 -0.51 18.74 -1.01
CA PRO A 127 -0.95 18.90 -2.40
C PRO A 127 -1.29 17.58 -3.10
N TYR A 128 -0.76 16.45 -2.64
CA TYR A 128 -1.04 15.14 -3.23
C TYR A 128 -1.57 14.15 -2.20
N PRO A 129 -2.46 13.23 -2.60
CA PRO A 129 -2.96 12.17 -1.72
C PRO A 129 -1.90 11.08 -1.50
N LEU A 130 -2.13 10.23 -0.49
CA LEU A 130 -1.42 8.95 -0.41
C LEU A 130 -1.74 8.12 -1.66
N ARG A 131 -0.71 7.51 -2.25
CA ARG A 131 -0.82 6.58 -3.38
C ARG A 131 -0.52 5.16 -2.93
N VAL A 132 -1.56 4.34 -2.90
CA VAL A 132 -1.46 2.90 -2.66
C VAL A 132 -1.27 2.19 -4.00
N THR A 133 -0.23 1.38 -4.09
CA THR A 133 0.21 0.71 -5.32
C THR A 133 -0.13 -0.78 -5.31
N GLY A 134 -0.64 -1.31 -4.19
CA GLY A 134 -1.05 -2.70 -4.08
C GLY A 134 -1.56 -3.07 -2.70
N PHE A 135 -2.47 -4.03 -2.67
CA PHE A 135 -2.78 -4.84 -1.49
C PHE A 135 -2.39 -6.27 -1.82
N VAL A 136 -1.56 -6.89 -0.98
CA VAL A 136 -1.07 -8.25 -1.20
C VAL A 136 -1.51 -9.11 -0.03
N LEU A 137 -2.39 -10.06 -0.31
CA LEU A 137 -2.67 -11.18 0.58
C LEU A 137 -1.70 -12.29 0.22
N SER A 138 -0.85 -12.67 1.16
CA SER A 138 0.17 -13.67 0.94
C SER A 138 -0.05 -14.83 1.91
N PRO A 139 -0.60 -15.97 1.47
CA PRO A 139 -0.59 -17.20 2.23
C PRO A 139 0.84 -17.77 2.15
N THR A 140 1.83 -17.09 2.71
CA THR A 140 3.11 -17.74 2.92
C THR A 140 2.86 -18.82 3.96
N ASP A 141 2.93 -20.08 3.51
CA ASP A 141 3.34 -21.16 4.39
C ASP A 141 4.68 -20.75 5.00
N GLU A 142 4.76 -20.82 6.32
CA GLU A 142 5.99 -20.78 7.11
C GLU A 142 6.66 -19.42 7.41
N ASP A 143 7.24 -19.41 8.61
CA ASP A 143 8.12 -18.41 9.19
C ASP A 143 9.19 -17.93 8.19
N TYR A 144 9.04 -16.72 7.64
CA TYR A 144 10.22 -15.95 7.27
C TYR A 144 10.83 -15.39 8.56
N THR A 145 11.59 -16.24 9.28
CA THR A 145 12.59 -15.73 10.21
C THR A 145 13.55 -14.85 9.42
N LEU A 146 13.89 -13.69 9.99
CA LEU A 146 14.74 -12.66 9.38
C LEU A 146 16.12 -13.16 8.91
N ASP A 147 16.49 -14.40 9.23
CA ASP A 147 17.78 -15.01 8.95
C ASP A 147 17.95 -15.42 7.46
N ASP A 148 16.88 -15.80 6.77
CA ASP A 148 16.98 -16.25 5.36
C ASP A 148 17.25 -15.10 4.37
N ALA A 149 16.99 -13.85 4.78
CA ALA A 149 17.29 -12.67 3.97
C ALA A 149 18.78 -12.28 3.98
N LEU A 150 19.58 -12.86 4.88
CA LEU A 150 21.00 -12.53 5.04
C LEU A 150 21.95 -13.54 4.38
N GLU A 151 21.50 -14.74 4.01
CA GLU A 151 22.40 -15.76 3.41
C GLU A 151 22.66 -15.61 1.90
N THR A 152 21.94 -14.73 1.19
CA THR A 152 22.14 -14.56 -0.27
C THR A 152 23.24 -13.56 -0.67
N ARG A 153 24.15 -13.17 0.24
CA ARG A 153 25.19 -12.16 -0.04
C ARG A 153 26.65 -12.61 -0.02
N ASP A 154 26.96 -13.88 0.20
CA ASP A 154 28.36 -14.32 0.29
C ASP A 154 28.86 -15.23 -0.85
N ASP A 155 28.10 -15.43 -1.92
CA ASP A 155 28.58 -16.19 -3.10
C ASP A 155 28.59 -15.35 -4.39
N VAL A 156 29.52 -14.39 -4.47
CA VAL A 156 30.15 -14.02 -5.76
C VAL A 156 31.64 -13.80 -5.51
N SER A 157 32.40 -14.86 -5.77
CA SER A 157 33.87 -14.85 -5.89
C SER A 157 34.32 -14.16 -7.19
#